data_AF-A0A9N9VG62-F1
#
_entry.id   AF-A0A9N9VG62-F1
#
_cell.length_a   1.000
_cell.length_b   1.000
_cell.length_c   1.000
_cell.angle_alpha   90.00
_cell.angle_beta   90.00
_cell.angle_gamma   90.00
#
_symmetry.space_group_name_H-M   'P 1'
#
loop_
_entity.id
_entity.type
_entity.pdbx_description
1 polymer ?
#
loop_
_entity_poly.entity_id
_entity_poly.type
_entity_poly.pdbx_seq_one_letter_code
_entity_poly.pdbx_strand_id
1 'polypeptide(L)'
;MAAETPDVIVSIDLGTTFTGVAWMTPQRPIQVINDWPGSGDRGERKVPTTLVYNADGTLSTWGFACADDDDPTHGKTRREFFKIFLDEDTLEAAQQQGLSSAPRSTTEARGFLTDYLKQVYSHIKESIETQLGRRQQPGGWEPMSVSFLFSVPTTWTKMGVINTFKSIVRDAGYGTEGPRHVAQVDLTEAEAASIATLKTSAIEFQPGNLFLTVDAGGGTTDLALMRVTSGDSVFPQMSQVAAVQGIGIGSSLIDRAFVRLVSQRLAAYPEVQSSLPGDCPARMARSHHFKTVKHKFGEKVYMQQVFKIQMEGVSFDFSHPGAGIEAGRMLFTKEEIQSLFDAQIDGMMRRIREQLDWISEAGLQEQVEYLILAGGLGSSAYIREEIQRQLALQQHPNAGAVVIVPCQEPQLVVVRGLLLEQQQKIATGAPAGVLTSRIARASYGVVIKVPFSATYHDEEDASPDPYDPRQIWALRQIQWLIRKGDTVQPNSAFTKTFEIRLGSDETTRSWDSSFITSNLPVDKLPTALRQPGAEKLCAVKSDLTGVQQHELVLKQKRGTCFKKGYKYYICQFDVKVIVAPADLRFELWFGGTKFSGNHDPISVSWE
;
A
#
# COMPACT_ATOMS: atom_id res chain seq x y z
N MET A 1 -7.78 -22.17 19.23
CA MET A 1 -7.34 -23.16 18.22
C MET A 1 -6.09 -22.60 17.57
N ALA A 2 -5.02 -23.38 17.47
CA ALA A 2 -3.85 -22.95 16.69
C ALA A 2 -4.30 -22.69 15.24
N ALA A 3 -3.88 -21.59 14.64
CA ALA A 3 -4.21 -21.30 13.25
C ALA A 3 -3.64 -22.42 12.37
N GLU A 4 -4.50 -23.07 11.59
CA GLU A 4 -4.06 -24.11 10.64
C GLU A 4 -3.11 -23.48 9.62
N THR A 5 -1.97 -24.12 9.38
CA THR A 5 -0.98 -23.63 8.41
C THR A 5 -1.54 -23.84 7.01
N PRO A 6 -1.63 -22.81 6.15
CA PRO A 6 -2.17 -22.96 4.79
C PRO A 6 -1.35 -23.95 3.95
N ASP A 7 -2.02 -24.63 3.03
CA ASP A 7 -1.35 -25.52 2.06
C ASP A 7 -0.44 -24.70 1.13
N VAL A 8 -0.89 -23.51 0.75
CA VAL A 8 -0.17 -22.57 -0.12
C VAL A 8 -0.32 -21.16 0.43
N ILE A 9 0.79 -20.43 0.47
CA ILE A 9 0.81 -19.00 0.76
C ILE A 9 1.34 -18.30 -0.48
N VAL A 10 0.55 -17.39 -1.04
CA VAL A 10 0.88 -16.61 -2.24
C VAL A 10 1.02 -15.15 -1.83
N SER A 11 2.07 -14.50 -2.29
CA SER A 11 2.32 -13.08 -2.10
C SER A 11 2.26 -12.36 -3.44
N ILE A 12 1.58 -11.21 -3.46
CA ILE A 12 1.35 -10.41 -4.65
C ILE A 12 1.78 -8.98 -4.37
N ASP A 13 2.75 -8.51 -5.15
CA ASP A 13 3.13 -7.11 -5.24
C ASP A 13 2.48 -6.53 -6.50
N LEU A 14 1.31 -5.91 -6.33
CA LEU A 14 0.64 -5.20 -7.43
C LEU A 14 1.34 -3.86 -7.64
N GLY A 15 2.44 -3.81 -8.39
CA GLY A 15 3.11 -2.55 -8.69
C GLY A 15 2.31 -1.67 -9.66
N THR A 16 2.68 -0.38 -9.74
CA THR A 16 2.08 0.58 -10.69
C THR A 16 2.38 0.22 -12.16
N THR A 17 3.57 -0.34 -12.42
CA THR A 17 4.04 -0.69 -13.77
C THR A 17 4.13 -2.19 -14.00
N PHE A 18 4.45 -2.96 -12.95
CA PHE A 18 4.69 -4.39 -13.03
C PHE A 18 4.21 -5.07 -11.75
N THR A 19 3.57 -6.23 -11.90
CA THR A 19 3.12 -7.09 -10.80
C THR A 19 4.06 -8.27 -10.61
N GLY A 20 4.49 -8.50 -9.38
CA GLY A 20 5.28 -9.68 -9.00
C GLY A 20 4.44 -10.66 -8.19
N VAL A 21 4.69 -11.96 -8.37
CA VAL A 21 4.04 -13.00 -7.57
C VAL A 21 5.06 -14.04 -7.14
N ALA A 22 5.04 -14.37 -5.86
CA ALA A 22 5.79 -15.48 -5.30
C ALA A 22 4.91 -16.31 -4.39
N TRP A 23 5.22 -17.59 -4.22
CA TRP A 23 4.44 -18.49 -3.38
C TRP A 23 5.33 -19.48 -2.65
N MET A 24 4.82 -20.09 -1.59
CA MET A 24 5.50 -21.16 -0.85
C MET A 24 4.48 -22.17 -0.31
N THR A 25 4.98 -23.34 0.08
CA THR A 25 4.22 -24.32 0.88
C THR A 25 5.02 -24.67 2.13
N PRO A 26 4.46 -25.38 3.11
CA PRO A 26 5.23 -25.85 4.25
C PRO A 26 6.43 -26.72 3.88
N GLN A 27 6.42 -27.34 2.68
CA GLN A 27 7.49 -28.25 2.20
C GLN A 27 8.35 -27.63 1.09
N ARG A 28 7.97 -26.50 0.50
CA ARG A 28 8.70 -25.88 -0.62
C ARG A 28 9.15 -24.46 -0.24
N PRO A 29 10.43 -24.10 -0.48
CA PRO A 29 10.87 -22.73 -0.29
C PRO A 29 10.17 -21.80 -1.28
N ILE A 30 10.32 -20.49 -1.05
CA ILE A 30 9.75 -19.45 -1.90
C ILE A 30 10.07 -19.71 -3.38
N GLN A 31 9.00 -19.83 -4.18
CA GLN A 31 9.02 -19.92 -5.64
C GLN A 31 8.49 -18.62 -6.23
N VAL A 32 8.98 -18.24 -7.40
CA VAL A 32 8.56 -17.04 -8.12
C VAL A 32 7.82 -17.46 -9.39
N ILE A 33 6.69 -16.80 -9.68
CA ILE A 33 6.00 -17.00 -10.96
C ILE A 33 6.75 -16.21 -12.04
N ASN A 34 7.19 -16.92 -13.08
CA ASN A 34 7.97 -16.35 -14.18
C ASN A 34 7.56 -16.85 -15.57
N ASP A 35 6.45 -17.59 -15.66
CA ASP A 35 5.88 -18.21 -16.85
C ASP A 35 4.69 -17.39 -17.40
N TRP A 36 4.82 -16.06 -17.40
CA TRP A 36 3.71 -15.15 -17.72
C TRP A 36 3.26 -15.27 -19.19
N PRO A 37 1.94 -15.19 -19.47
CA PRO A 37 1.44 -15.23 -20.83
C PRO A 37 1.99 -14.08 -21.69
N GLY A 38 2.41 -14.39 -22.91
CA GLY A 38 3.01 -13.42 -23.84
C GLY A 38 4.47 -13.03 -23.52
N SER A 39 5.09 -13.58 -22.47
CA SER A 39 6.50 -13.30 -22.15
C SER A 39 7.51 -14.06 -23.04
N GLY A 40 7.04 -15.06 -23.79
CA GLY A 40 7.89 -16.00 -24.52
C GLY A 40 8.80 -16.81 -23.58
N ASP A 41 10.00 -17.16 -24.03
CA ASP A 41 10.97 -17.96 -23.25
C ASP A 41 11.87 -17.10 -22.33
N ARG A 42 11.47 -15.86 -22.01
CA ARG A 42 12.34 -14.90 -21.29
C ARG A 42 12.43 -15.15 -19.79
N GLY A 43 11.51 -15.91 -19.21
CA GLY A 43 11.48 -16.17 -17.76
C GLY A 43 11.30 -14.89 -16.93
N GLU A 44 10.41 -14.00 -17.38
CA GLU A 44 10.19 -12.69 -16.77
C GLU A 44 9.67 -12.81 -15.35
N ARG A 45 10.33 -12.21 -14.36
CA ARG A 45 9.97 -12.39 -12.93
C ARG A 45 8.80 -11.51 -12.47
N LYS A 46 8.33 -10.61 -13.34
CA LYS A 46 7.14 -9.77 -13.13
C LYS A 46 6.40 -9.61 -14.46
N VAL A 47 5.11 -9.32 -14.39
CA VAL A 47 4.25 -9.07 -15.55
C VAL A 47 3.82 -7.59 -15.61
N PRO A 48 3.77 -6.95 -16.79
CA PRO A 48 3.31 -5.57 -16.92
C PRO A 48 1.89 -5.38 -16.38
N THR A 49 1.67 -4.31 -15.62
CA THR A 49 0.34 -3.91 -15.12
C THR A 49 -0.40 -3.13 -16.19
N THR A 50 -0.82 -3.87 -17.23
CA THR A 50 -1.37 -3.32 -18.47
C THR A 50 -2.54 -4.16 -18.95
N LEU A 51 -3.54 -3.49 -19.52
CA LEU A 51 -4.66 -4.08 -20.24
C LEU A 51 -4.82 -3.47 -21.63
N VAL A 52 -5.38 -4.22 -22.56
CA VAL A 52 -5.92 -3.72 -23.83
C VAL A 52 -7.37 -4.17 -23.96
N TYR A 53 -8.25 -3.22 -24.23
CA TYR A 53 -9.67 -3.45 -24.50
C TYR A 53 -9.96 -3.36 -25.99
N ASN A 54 -10.89 -4.17 -26.47
CA ASN A 54 -11.48 -4.04 -27.80
C ASN A 54 -12.37 -2.79 -27.88
N ALA A 55 -12.73 -2.38 -29.10
CA ALA A 55 -13.59 -1.22 -29.35
C ALA A 55 -14.98 -1.34 -28.70
N ASP A 56 -15.47 -2.56 -28.47
CA ASP A 56 -16.74 -2.85 -27.79
C ASP A 56 -16.64 -2.81 -26.25
N GLY A 57 -15.45 -2.54 -25.71
CA GLY A 57 -15.18 -2.48 -24.28
C GLY A 57 -14.90 -3.83 -23.62
N THR A 58 -14.82 -4.93 -24.39
CA THR A 58 -14.40 -6.23 -23.85
C THR A 58 -12.89 -6.31 -23.66
N LEU A 59 -12.44 -7.04 -22.64
CA LEU A 59 -11.01 -7.25 -22.40
C LEU A 59 -10.42 -8.12 -23.52
N SER A 60 -9.40 -7.60 -24.21
CA SER A 60 -8.69 -8.29 -25.29
C SER A 60 -7.49 -9.05 -24.74
N THR A 61 -6.53 -8.31 -24.18
CA THR A 61 -5.26 -8.86 -23.67
C THR A 61 -4.81 -8.17 -22.39
N TRP A 62 -3.89 -8.80 -21.67
CA TRP A 62 -3.28 -8.30 -20.44
C TRP A 62 -1.79 -8.62 -20.40
N GLY A 63 -1.04 -7.90 -19.56
CA GLY A 63 0.37 -8.22 -19.33
C GLY A 63 1.24 -8.07 -20.58
N PHE A 64 2.11 -9.05 -20.84
CA PHE A 64 3.01 -9.02 -22.00
C PHE A 64 2.28 -9.16 -23.34
N ALA A 65 1.14 -9.86 -23.37
CA ALA A 65 0.34 -10.03 -24.58
C ALA A 65 -0.17 -8.69 -25.16
N CYS A 66 -0.25 -7.63 -24.34
CA CYS A 66 -0.61 -6.28 -24.80
C CYS A 66 0.42 -5.65 -25.74
N ALA A 67 1.65 -6.16 -25.83
CA ALA A 67 2.67 -5.60 -26.72
C ALA A 67 2.33 -5.82 -28.20
N ASP A 68 1.72 -6.97 -28.51
CA ASP A 68 1.39 -7.37 -29.88
C ASP A 68 -0.04 -6.97 -30.30
N ASP A 69 -0.84 -6.49 -29.34
CA ASP A 69 -2.29 -6.28 -29.49
C ASP A 69 -2.72 -4.79 -29.42
N ASP A 70 -1.76 -3.89 -29.18
CA ASP A 70 -1.96 -2.45 -29.10
C ASP A 70 -1.98 -1.82 -30.49
N ASP A 71 -3.02 -2.14 -31.28
CA ASP A 71 -3.23 -1.57 -32.61
C ASP A 71 -4.33 -0.48 -32.60
N PRO A 72 -3.93 0.81 -32.70
CA PRO A 72 -4.88 1.92 -32.72
C PRO A 72 -5.82 1.90 -33.92
N THR A 73 -5.45 1.24 -35.03
CA THR A 73 -6.26 1.21 -36.26
C THR A 73 -7.54 0.40 -36.10
N HIS A 74 -7.59 -0.51 -35.12
CA HIS A 74 -8.75 -1.35 -34.82
C HIS A 74 -9.62 -0.80 -33.66
N GLY A 75 -9.38 0.44 -33.22
CA GLY A 75 -10.11 1.05 -32.10
C GLY A 75 -9.82 0.41 -30.74
N LYS A 76 -8.72 -0.36 -30.63
CA LYS A 76 -8.27 -0.95 -29.37
C LYS A 76 -7.73 0.12 -28.43
N THR A 77 -7.95 -0.10 -27.14
CA THR A 77 -7.64 0.90 -26.12
C THR A 77 -6.76 0.30 -25.03
N ARG A 78 -5.51 0.75 -24.97
CA ARG A 78 -4.56 0.40 -23.91
C ARG A 78 -4.85 1.17 -22.62
N ARG A 79 -4.71 0.47 -21.48
CA ARG A 79 -4.80 1.01 -20.13
C ARG A 79 -3.57 0.62 -19.32
N GLU A 80 -2.92 1.62 -18.75
CA GLU A 80 -1.71 1.52 -17.92
C GLU A 80 -1.84 2.47 -16.73
N PHE A 81 -1.00 2.27 -15.71
CA PHE A 81 -0.91 3.14 -14.53
C PHE A 81 -2.21 3.27 -13.72
N PHE A 82 -3.23 2.46 -14.01
CA PHE A 82 -4.56 2.58 -13.40
C PHE A 82 -4.59 2.39 -11.88
N LYS A 83 -3.56 1.76 -11.28
CA LYS A 83 -3.39 1.62 -9.82
C LYS A 83 -3.41 2.97 -9.09
N ILE A 84 -2.78 4.00 -9.66
CA ILE A 84 -2.62 5.30 -8.96
C ILE A 84 -3.92 6.09 -8.90
N PHE A 85 -4.86 5.80 -9.80
CA PHE A 85 -6.15 6.49 -9.90
C PHE A 85 -7.24 5.91 -8.99
N LEU A 86 -6.87 5.04 -8.04
CA LEU A 86 -7.72 4.71 -6.91
C LEU A 86 -7.79 5.85 -5.89
N ASP A 87 -6.78 6.71 -5.86
CA ASP A 87 -6.81 7.94 -5.06
C ASP A 87 -7.41 9.07 -5.89
N GLU A 88 -8.50 9.64 -5.39
CA GLU A 88 -9.28 10.66 -6.07
C GLU A 88 -8.45 11.93 -6.33
N ASP A 89 -7.63 12.35 -5.36
CA ASP A 89 -6.76 13.53 -5.50
C ASP A 89 -5.79 13.34 -6.68
N THR A 90 -5.27 12.12 -6.85
CA THR A 90 -4.36 11.76 -7.95
C THR A 90 -5.09 11.79 -9.30
N LEU A 91 -6.34 11.31 -9.33
CA LEU A 91 -7.16 11.34 -10.53
C LEU A 91 -7.52 12.77 -10.95
N GLU A 92 -7.98 13.59 -10.01
CA GLU A 92 -8.32 14.99 -10.25
C GLU A 92 -7.11 15.77 -10.78
N ALA A 93 -5.95 15.60 -10.15
CA ALA A 93 -4.72 16.25 -10.60
C ALA A 93 -4.34 15.83 -12.03
N ALA A 94 -4.52 14.56 -12.40
CA ALA A 94 -4.24 14.08 -13.74
C ALA A 94 -5.23 14.63 -14.78
N GLN A 95 -6.51 14.73 -14.43
CA GLN A 95 -7.55 15.29 -15.30
C GLN A 95 -7.35 16.80 -15.51
N GLN A 96 -6.97 17.55 -14.47
CA GLN A 96 -6.62 18.98 -14.57
C GLN A 96 -5.41 19.22 -15.48
N GLN A 97 -4.45 18.28 -15.51
CA GLN A 97 -3.31 18.31 -16.43
C GLN A 97 -3.64 17.84 -17.85
N GLY A 98 -4.90 17.48 -18.13
CA GLY A 98 -5.35 17.03 -19.45
C GLY A 98 -4.78 15.68 -19.87
N LEU A 99 -4.47 14.79 -18.92
CA LEU A 99 -3.93 13.47 -19.22
C LEU A 99 -5.02 12.58 -19.85
N SER A 100 -5.00 12.46 -21.18
CA SER A 100 -6.02 11.73 -21.95
C SER A 100 -6.12 10.24 -21.63
N SER A 101 -5.08 9.65 -21.03
CA SER A 101 -5.07 8.24 -20.60
C SER A 101 -5.64 8.02 -19.20
N ALA A 102 -5.95 9.09 -18.46
CA ALA A 102 -6.55 8.97 -17.13
C ALA A 102 -7.97 8.37 -17.25
N PRO A 103 -8.38 7.51 -16.29
CA PRO A 103 -9.76 7.08 -16.17
C PRO A 103 -10.72 8.27 -16.03
N ARG A 104 -11.99 8.05 -16.34
CA ARG A 104 -13.08 9.02 -16.16
C ARG A 104 -13.47 9.16 -14.69
N SER A 105 -13.30 8.11 -13.91
CA SER A 105 -13.62 8.06 -12.48
C SER A 105 -12.78 7.00 -11.75
N THR A 106 -12.75 7.08 -10.41
CA THR A 106 -12.15 6.05 -9.54
C THR A 106 -12.86 4.70 -9.70
N THR A 107 -14.17 4.69 -10.01
CA THR A 107 -14.94 3.48 -10.35
C THR A 107 -14.43 2.79 -11.62
N GLU A 108 -14.06 3.57 -12.64
CA GLU A 108 -13.48 3.01 -13.86
C GLU A 108 -12.06 2.45 -13.59
N ALA A 109 -11.24 3.16 -12.79
CA ALA A 109 -9.94 2.67 -12.35
C ALA A 109 -10.06 1.34 -11.56
N ARG A 110 -11.06 1.25 -10.68
CA ARG A 110 -11.44 0.01 -9.97
C ARG A 110 -11.76 -1.11 -10.95
N GLY A 111 -12.55 -0.84 -12.00
CA GLY A 111 -12.86 -1.82 -13.04
C GLY A 111 -11.62 -2.40 -13.72
N PHE A 112 -10.70 -1.53 -14.17
CA PHE A 112 -9.43 -1.96 -14.78
C PHE A 112 -8.59 -2.82 -13.83
N LEU A 113 -8.51 -2.45 -12.55
CA LEU A 113 -7.77 -3.24 -11.57
C LEU A 113 -8.41 -4.60 -11.31
N THR A 114 -9.74 -4.66 -11.20
CA THR A 114 -10.47 -5.92 -11.00
C THR A 114 -10.24 -6.85 -12.19
N ASP A 115 -10.38 -6.35 -13.42
CA ASP A 115 -10.15 -7.14 -14.63
C ASP A 115 -8.71 -7.66 -14.71
N TYR A 116 -7.73 -6.80 -14.46
CA TYR A 116 -6.33 -7.20 -14.44
C TYR A 116 -6.04 -8.26 -13.37
N LEU A 117 -6.54 -8.06 -12.14
CA LEU A 117 -6.30 -9.00 -11.05
C LEU A 117 -7.00 -10.34 -11.24
N LYS A 118 -8.15 -10.40 -11.95
CA LYS A 118 -8.80 -11.67 -12.36
C LYS A 118 -7.91 -12.48 -13.30
N GLN A 119 -7.23 -11.81 -14.23
CA GLN A 119 -6.31 -12.45 -15.15
C GLN A 119 -5.07 -12.97 -14.41
N VAL A 120 -4.50 -12.15 -13.52
CA VAL A 120 -3.40 -12.57 -12.65
C VAL A 120 -3.81 -13.76 -11.78
N TYR A 121 -5.01 -13.74 -11.18
CA TYR A 121 -5.50 -14.80 -10.31
C TYR A 121 -5.64 -16.13 -11.06
N SER A 122 -6.26 -16.09 -12.24
CA SER A 122 -6.39 -17.25 -13.13
C SER A 122 -5.03 -17.87 -13.44
N HIS A 123 -4.03 -17.04 -13.77
CA HIS A 123 -2.67 -17.51 -14.04
C HIS A 123 -1.99 -18.09 -12.80
N ILE A 124 -2.09 -17.42 -11.64
CA ILE A 124 -1.54 -17.92 -10.36
C ILE A 124 -2.05 -19.34 -10.08
N LYS A 125 -3.37 -19.52 -10.16
CA LYS A 125 -4.03 -20.80 -9.93
C LYS A 125 -3.46 -21.87 -10.88
N GLU A 126 -3.47 -21.58 -12.18
CA GLU A 126 -3.00 -22.54 -13.19
C GLU A 126 -1.52 -22.92 -13.01
N SER A 127 -0.64 -21.93 -12.80
CA SER A 127 0.79 -22.15 -12.61
C SER A 127 1.07 -22.96 -11.34
N ILE A 128 0.44 -22.62 -10.22
CA ILE A 128 0.68 -23.34 -8.95
C ILE A 128 0.12 -24.76 -9.02
N GLU A 129 -1.10 -24.97 -9.56
CA GLU A 129 -1.66 -26.31 -9.74
C GLU A 129 -0.78 -27.19 -10.63
N THR A 130 -0.22 -26.61 -11.69
CA THR A 130 0.70 -27.30 -12.59
C THR A 130 2.00 -27.66 -11.88
N GLN A 131 2.62 -26.71 -11.18
CA GLN A 131 3.88 -26.92 -10.45
C GLN A 131 3.74 -27.88 -9.26
N LEU A 132 2.55 -28.00 -8.68
CA LEU A 132 2.22 -28.99 -7.65
C LEU A 132 1.79 -30.35 -8.22
N GLY A 133 1.65 -30.49 -9.55
CA GLY A 133 1.18 -31.72 -10.18
C GLY A 133 -0.29 -32.06 -9.89
N ARG A 134 -1.09 -31.06 -9.51
CA ARG A 134 -2.49 -31.22 -9.11
C ARG A 134 -3.50 -30.89 -10.20
N ARG A 135 -3.06 -30.30 -11.32
CA ARG A 135 -3.94 -29.89 -12.44
C ARG A 135 -4.83 -31.02 -12.99
N GLN A 136 -4.37 -32.27 -12.91
CA GLN A 136 -5.11 -33.45 -13.41
C GLN A 136 -5.78 -34.27 -12.28
N GLN A 137 -5.71 -33.81 -11.03
CA GLN A 137 -6.25 -34.51 -9.86
C GLN A 137 -7.66 -34.00 -9.52
N PRO A 138 -8.61 -34.89 -9.15
CA PRO A 138 -9.91 -34.47 -8.65
C PRO A 138 -9.77 -33.54 -7.43
N GLY A 139 -10.45 -32.40 -7.46
CA GLY A 139 -10.41 -31.39 -6.40
C GLY A 139 -9.52 -30.18 -6.71
N GLY A 140 -8.33 -30.35 -7.29
CA GLY A 140 -7.48 -29.20 -7.69
C GLY A 140 -7.27 -28.13 -6.60
N TRP A 141 -7.43 -26.86 -6.97
CA TRP A 141 -7.24 -25.62 -6.20
C TRP A 141 -8.33 -25.31 -5.16
N GLU A 142 -9.59 -25.57 -5.48
CA GLU A 142 -10.75 -25.20 -4.66
C GLU A 142 -10.71 -25.74 -3.20
N PRO A 143 -10.40 -27.03 -2.96
CA PRO A 143 -10.38 -27.59 -1.62
C PRO A 143 -9.09 -27.27 -0.86
N MET A 144 -8.10 -26.59 -1.46
CA MET A 144 -6.86 -26.22 -0.78
C MET A 144 -7.11 -25.08 0.22
N SER A 145 -6.35 -25.04 1.30
CA SER A 145 -6.21 -23.81 2.09
C SER A 145 -5.18 -22.90 1.45
N VAL A 146 -5.63 -21.74 0.97
CA VAL A 146 -4.77 -20.78 0.25
C VAL A 146 -4.82 -19.43 0.95
N SER A 147 -3.66 -18.87 1.25
CA SER A 147 -3.55 -17.53 1.83
C SER A 147 -2.87 -16.58 0.84
N PHE A 148 -3.60 -15.56 0.40
CA PHE A 148 -3.07 -14.49 -0.44
C PHE A 148 -2.65 -13.29 0.41
N LEU A 149 -1.42 -12.84 0.24
CA LEU A 149 -0.83 -11.70 0.93
C LEU A 149 -0.55 -10.60 -0.07
N PHE A 150 -1.13 -9.43 0.14
CA PHE A 150 -0.92 -8.24 -0.68
C PHE A 150 -0.15 -7.18 0.11
N SER A 151 0.72 -6.47 -0.60
CA SER A 151 1.29 -5.21 -0.14
C SER A 151 0.42 -4.01 -0.57
N VAL A 152 0.64 -2.85 0.04
CA VAL A 152 0.12 -1.55 -0.42
C VAL A 152 1.22 -0.49 -0.51
N PRO A 153 1.11 0.48 -1.43
CA PRO A 153 2.01 1.64 -1.45
C PRO A 153 1.98 2.39 -0.13
N THR A 154 3.12 2.96 0.25
CA THR A 154 3.20 3.85 1.40
C THR A 154 2.54 5.20 1.12
N THR A 155 2.31 5.53 -0.16
CA THR A 155 1.55 6.72 -0.56
C THR A 155 0.06 6.62 -0.21
N TRP A 156 -0.50 5.42 -0.02
CA TRP A 156 -1.90 5.25 0.34
C TRP A 156 -2.10 5.52 1.83
N THR A 157 -2.42 6.76 2.17
CA THR A 157 -2.64 7.25 3.54
C THR A 157 -4.11 7.18 3.97
N LYS A 158 -5.03 7.23 2.99
CA LYS A 158 -6.47 7.15 3.21
C LYS A 158 -6.93 5.69 3.31
N MET A 159 -7.56 5.33 4.43
CA MET A 159 -8.13 3.99 4.61
C MET A 159 -9.21 3.64 3.59
N GLY A 160 -9.95 4.64 3.07
CA GLY A 160 -10.93 4.44 1.99
C GLY A 160 -10.30 3.78 0.76
N VAL A 161 -9.15 4.27 0.29
CA VAL A 161 -8.41 3.72 -0.86
C VAL A 161 -8.00 2.26 -0.60
N ILE A 162 -7.49 1.96 0.60
CA ILE A 162 -7.09 0.60 1.00
C ILE A 162 -8.32 -0.33 1.03
N ASN A 163 -9.46 0.13 1.52
CA ASN A 163 -10.69 -0.66 1.56
C ASN A 163 -11.28 -0.89 0.16
N THR A 164 -11.23 0.11 -0.72
CA THR A 164 -11.54 -0.07 -2.14
C THR A 164 -10.65 -1.14 -2.75
N PHE A 165 -9.34 -1.12 -2.46
CA PHE A 165 -8.42 -2.15 -2.93
C PHE A 165 -8.74 -3.55 -2.38
N LYS A 166 -9.07 -3.69 -1.09
CA LYS A 166 -9.55 -4.97 -0.53
C LYS A 166 -10.80 -5.47 -1.25
N SER A 167 -11.74 -4.58 -1.60
CA SER A 167 -12.92 -4.95 -2.38
C SER A 167 -12.54 -5.43 -3.78
N ILE A 168 -11.58 -4.78 -4.46
CA ILE A 168 -11.08 -5.21 -5.77
C ILE A 168 -10.47 -6.61 -5.69
N VAL A 169 -9.62 -6.86 -4.70
CA VAL A 169 -8.99 -8.16 -4.46
C VAL A 169 -10.05 -9.24 -4.30
N ARG A 170 -11.09 -8.98 -3.49
CA ARG A 170 -12.23 -9.89 -3.33
C ARG A 170 -13.00 -10.09 -4.63
N ASP A 171 -13.34 -9.02 -5.34
CA ASP A 171 -14.11 -9.05 -6.59
C ASP A 171 -13.35 -9.77 -7.73
N ALA A 172 -12.02 -9.81 -7.64
CA ALA A 172 -11.16 -10.54 -8.55
C ALA A 172 -11.06 -12.05 -8.26
N GLY A 173 -11.67 -12.53 -7.16
CA GLY A 173 -11.76 -13.95 -6.80
C GLY A 173 -10.82 -14.39 -5.68
N TYR A 174 -9.93 -13.52 -5.22
CA TYR A 174 -8.98 -13.85 -4.16
C TYR A 174 -9.71 -14.02 -2.83
N GLY A 175 -9.56 -15.19 -2.21
CA GLY A 175 -10.19 -15.49 -0.92
C GLY A 175 -11.66 -15.87 -1.01
N THR A 176 -12.22 -16.09 -2.21
CA THR A 176 -13.65 -16.39 -2.38
C THR A 176 -13.96 -17.64 -3.20
N GLU A 177 -13.01 -18.17 -3.98
CA GLU A 177 -13.26 -19.35 -4.83
C GLU A 177 -13.38 -20.65 -4.00
N GLY A 178 -12.45 -20.87 -3.05
CA GLY A 178 -12.47 -22.01 -2.15
C GLY A 178 -12.91 -21.64 -0.72
N PRO A 179 -13.51 -22.57 0.04
CA PRO A 179 -14.00 -22.31 1.40
C PRO A 179 -12.89 -22.03 2.43
N ARG A 180 -11.63 -22.38 2.11
CA ARG A 180 -10.45 -22.11 2.94
C ARG A 180 -9.46 -21.14 2.28
N HIS A 181 -9.91 -20.39 1.28
CA HIS A 181 -9.12 -19.32 0.68
C HIS A 181 -9.31 -18.04 1.49
N VAL A 182 -8.22 -17.33 1.76
CA VAL A 182 -8.25 -16.05 2.47
C VAL A 182 -7.33 -15.06 1.77
N ALA A 183 -7.74 -13.81 1.67
CA ALA A 183 -6.91 -12.72 1.16
C ALA A 183 -6.70 -11.67 2.26
N GLN A 184 -5.45 -11.24 2.43
CA GLN A 184 -5.05 -10.26 3.43
C GLN A 184 -4.20 -9.19 2.78
N VAL A 185 -4.48 -7.94 3.13
CA VAL A 185 -3.62 -6.80 2.86
C VAL A 185 -2.93 -6.50 4.19
N ASP A 186 -1.66 -6.89 4.29
CA ASP A 186 -0.89 -6.74 5.53
C ASP A 186 0.06 -5.55 5.33
N LEU A 187 1.27 -5.78 4.84
CA LEU A 187 2.36 -4.81 4.89
C LEU A 187 2.30 -3.70 3.82
N THR A 188 2.91 -2.56 4.11
CA THR A 188 3.34 -1.62 3.07
C THR A 188 4.52 -2.18 2.27
N GLU A 189 4.72 -1.68 1.05
CA GLU A 189 5.82 -2.07 0.17
C GLU A 189 7.20 -1.88 0.86
N ALA A 190 7.44 -0.73 1.50
CA ALA A 190 8.70 -0.45 2.21
C ALA A 190 8.90 -1.30 3.48
N GLU A 191 7.84 -1.66 4.21
CA GLU A 191 7.93 -2.61 5.34
C GLU A 191 8.35 -3.99 4.85
N ALA A 192 7.69 -4.50 3.81
CA ALA A 192 8.04 -5.79 3.21
C ALA A 192 9.48 -5.79 2.70
N ALA A 193 9.91 -4.70 2.05
CA ALA A 193 11.28 -4.54 1.58
C ALA A 193 12.31 -4.59 2.73
N SER A 194 11.98 -3.95 3.85
CA SER A 194 12.82 -3.95 5.06
C SER A 194 12.93 -5.34 5.68
N ILE A 195 11.83 -6.10 5.72
CA ILE A 195 11.80 -7.47 6.25
C ILE A 195 12.67 -8.41 5.41
N ALA A 196 12.52 -8.36 4.09
CA ALA A 196 13.33 -9.17 3.20
C ALA A 196 14.81 -8.84 3.38
N THR A 197 15.16 -7.56 3.44
CA THR A 197 16.55 -7.12 3.64
C THR A 197 17.13 -7.65 4.95
N LEU A 198 16.41 -7.50 6.07
CA LEU A 198 16.89 -7.97 7.37
C LEU A 198 17.13 -9.49 7.38
N LYS A 199 16.33 -10.26 6.64
CA LYS A 199 16.40 -11.73 6.62
C LYS A 199 17.33 -12.32 5.57
N THR A 200 17.62 -11.60 4.48
CA THR A 200 18.37 -12.16 3.34
C THR A 200 19.65 -11.40 3.02
N SER A 201 19.87 -10.24 3.63
CA SER A 201 21.11 -9.48 3.42
C SER A 201 22.32 -10.26 3.92
N ALA A 202 23.45 -10.09 3.25
CA ALA A 202 24.75 -10.58 3.73
C ALA A 202 25.30 -9.72 4.89
N ILE A 203 24.65 -8.59 5.19
CA ILE A 203 25.03 -7.70 6.29
C ILE A 203 24.49 -8.26 7.59
N GLU A 204 25.37 -8.35 8.59
CA GLU A 204 25.00 -8.70 9.95
C GLU A 204 24.45 -7.48 10.68
N PHE A 205 23.13 -7.40 10.77
CA PHE A 205 22.43 -6.37 11.52
C PHE A 205 22.49 -6.67 13.03
N GLN A 206 22.96 -5.69 13.80
CA GLN A 206 23.05 -5.76 15.25
C GLN A 206 21.85 -5.07 15.92
N PRO A 207 21.40 -5.53 17.11
CA PRO A 207 20.40 -4.81 17.90
C PRO A 207 20.80 -3.35 18.10
N GLY A 208 19.85 -2.45 17.87
CA GLY A 208 20.05 -1.00 17.94
C GLY A 208 20.39 -0.34 16.61
N ASN A 209 20.89 -1.08 15.61
CA ASN A 209 21.21 -0.52 14.30
C ASN A 209 19.98 0.15 13.68
N LEU A 210 20.22 1.33 13.08
CA LEU A 210 19.24 2.03 12.25
C LEU A 210 19.55 1.84 10.78
N PHE A 211 18.52 1.54 10.01
CA PHE A 211 18.60 1.52 8.55
C PHE A 211 17.39 2.19 7.91
N LEU A 212 17.64 2.87 6.80
CA LEU A 212 16.63 3.50 5.98
C LEU A 212 16.44 2.68 4.71
N THR A 213 15.26 2.06 4.57
CA THR A 213 14.87 1.42 3.31
C THR A 213 14.29 2.45 2.38
N VAL A 214 14.77 2.46 1.14
CA VAL A 214 14.28 3.28 0.02
C VAL A 214 13.89 2.30 -1.10
N ASP A 215 12.61 1.92 -1.11
CA ASP A 215 12.04 1.09 -2.17
C ASP A 215 11.60 1.99 -3.33
N ALA A 216 12.47 2.11 -4.33
CA ALA A 216 12.21 2.92 -5.50
C ALA A 216 11.64 2.05 -6.62
N GLY A 217 10.34 2.19 -6.87
CA GLY A 217 9.57 1.37 -7.78
C GLY A 217 9.28 2.03 -9.14
N GLY A 218 8.22 1.54 -9.78
CA GLY A 218 7.78 2.04 -11.09
C GLY A 218 7.07 3.39 -11.02
N GLY A 219 6.22 3.61 -10.01
CA GLY A 219 5.45 4.84 -9.86
C GLY A 219 5.68 5.59 -8.54
N THR A 220 6.18 4.89 -7.52
CA THR A 220 6.41 5.45 -6.18
C THR A 220 7.80 5.11 -5.68
N THR A 221 8.29 5.93 -4.75
CA THR A 221 9.44 5.63 -3.93
C THR A 221 8.98 5.67 -2.48
N ASP A 222 9.17 4.57 -1.78
CA ASP A 222 8.61 4.30 -0.47
C ASP A 222 9.76 4.16 0.53
N LEU A 223 9.68 4.90 1.65
CA LEU A 223 10.72 5.03 2.66
C LEU A 223 10.25 4.46 3.99
N ALA A 224 11.13 3.68 4.63
CA ALA A 224 10.91 3.17 5.98
C ALA A 224 12.18 3.25 6.82
N LEU A 225 12.11 3.96 7.95
CA LEU A 225 13.18 4.02 8.94
C LEU A 225 12.95 2.95 10.02
N MET A 226 13.85 1.98 10.07
CA MET A 226 13.75 0.81 10.93
C MET A 226 14.87 0.75 11.96
N ARG A 227 14.55 0.21 13.14
CA ARG A 227 15.50 -0.15 14.18
C ARG A 227 15.47 -1.64 14.41
N VAL A 228 16.63 -2.28 14.36
CA VAL A 228 16.78 -3.70 14.69
C VAL A 228 16.60 -3.86 16.20
N THR A 229 15.64 -4.70 16.61
CA THR A 229 15.36 -4.98 18.03
C THR A 229 15.94 -6.32 18.48
N SER A 230 16.10 -7.26 17.54
CA SER A 230 16.80 -8.53 17.75
C SER A 230 17.64 -8.87 16.53
N GLY A 231 18.93 -9.16 16.75
CA GLY A 231 19.87 -9.64 15.74
C GLY A 231 19.97 -11.17 15.68
N ASP A 232 18.96 -11.89 16.17
CA ASP A 232 18.88 -13.35 16.02
C ASP A 232 18.91 -13.72 14.52
N SER A 233 19.79 -14.66 14.15
CA SER A 233 20.00 -15.02 12.74
C SER A 233 18.86 -15.85 12.15
N VAL A 234 18.02 -16.45 12.98
CA VAL A 234 16.88 -17.30 12.57
C VAL A 234 15.58 -16.50 12.62
N PHE A 235 15.36 -15.76 13.71
CA PHE A 235 14.16 -14.97 13.98
C PHE A 235 14.49 -13.52 14.31
N PRO A 236 15.09 -12.76 13.38
CA PRO A 236 15.41 -11.36 13.62
C PRO A 236 14.12 -10.55 13.82
N GLN A 237 14.25 -9.43 14.54
CA GLN A 237 13.14 -8.53 14.82
C GLN A 237 13.56 -7.08 14.64
N MET A 238 12.59 -6.25 14.26
CA MET A 238 12.75 -4.82 14.11
C MET A 238 11.46 -4.06 14.42
N SER A 239 11.61 -2.75 14.66
CA SER A 239 10.52 -1.80 14.89
C SER A 239 10.67 -0.58 14.00
N GLN A 240 9.55 0.03 13.60
CA GLN A 240 9.58 1.34 12.97
C GLN A 240 10.00 2.42 13.97
N VAL A 241 10.86 3.33 13.52
CA VAL A 241 11.25 4.53 14.28
C VAL A 241 10.36 5.71 13.92
N ALA A 242 9.97 5.81 12.64
CA ALA A 242 9.08 6.83 12.13
C ALA A 242 7.95 6.19 11.32
N ALA A 243 6.85 6.94 11.14
CA ALA A 243 5.81 6.54 10.21
C ALA A 243 6.40 6.46 8.79
N VAL A 244 6.08 5.37 8.10
CA VAL A 244 6.50 5.15 6.71
C VAL A 244 6.00 6.27 5.80
N GLN A 245 6.84 6.66 4.84
CA GLN A 245 6.58 7.75 3.90
C GLN A 245 6.65 7.28 2.45
N GLY A 246 5.87 7.89 1.56
CA GLY A 246 5.90 7.57 0.14
C GLY A 246 5.81 8.83 -0.71
N ILE A 247 6.45 8.80 -1.88
CA ILE A 247 6.38 9.87 -2.88
C ILE A 247 6.06 9.31 -4.26
N GLY A 248 5.34 10.09 -5.07
CA GLY A 248 5.05 9.79 -6.48
C GLY A 248 6.26 10.01 -7.39
N ILE A 249 7.41 9.43 -7.04
CA ILE A 249 8.64 9.42 -7.84
C ILE A 249 8.95 7.97 -8.17
N GLY A 250 9.12 7.65 -9.46
CA GLY A 250 9.39 6.28 -9.90
C GLY A 250 9.90 6.22 -11.33
N SER A 251 10.24 5.01 -11.78
CA SER A 251 10.85 4.79 -13.10
C SER A 251 10.00 5.30 -14.27
N SER A 252 8.68 5.35 -14.14
CA SER A 252 7.76 5.84 -15.19
C SER A 252 7.97 7.32 -15.51
N LEU A 253 8.47 8.12 -14.56
CA LEU A 253 8.79 9.53 -14.82
C LEU A 253 10.02 9.69 -15.70
N ILE A 254 10.94 8.72 -15.70
CA ILE A 254 12.07 8.66 -16.65
C ILE A 254 11.52 8.36 -18.05
N ASP A 255 10.56 7.45 -18.17
CA ASP A 255 9.90 7.15 -19.45
C ASP A 255 9.16 8.39 -19.98
N ARG A 256 8.43 9.11 -19.12
CA ARG A 256 7.75 10.38 -19.48
C ARG A 256 8.75 11.46 -19.89
N ALA A 257 9.87 11.58 -19.18
CA ALA A 257 10.92 12.53 -19.52
C ALA A 257 11.54 12.21 -20.89
N PHE A 258 11.75 10.92 -21.20
CA PHE A 258 12.23 10.48 -22.49
C PHE A 258 11.24 10.77 -23.62
N VAL A 259 9.94 10.47 -23.43
CA VAL A 259 8.89 10.84 -24.39
C VAL A 259 8.93 12.34 -24.67
N ARG A 260 9.03 13.18 -23.63
CA ARG A 260 9.11 14.63 -23.78
C ARG A 260 10.36 15.06 -24.55
N LEU A 261 11.52 14.47 -24.26
CA LEU A 261 12.78 14.75 -24.95
C LEU A 261 12.66 14.46 -26.45
N VAL A 262 12.12 13.29 -26.82
CA VAL A 262 11.90 12.91 -28.23
C VAL A 262 10.88 13.84 -28.88
N SER A 263 9.75 14.10 -28.24
CA SER A 263 8.71 14.98 -28.77
C SER A 263 9.23 16.40 -29.03
N GLN A 264 10.01 16.97 -28.11
CA GLN A 264 10.62 18.29 -28.28
C GLN A 264 11.61 18.32 -29.43
N ARG A 265 12.42 17.27 -29.57
CA ARG A 265 13.38 17.15 -30.67
C ARG A 265 12.67 17.06 -32.03
N LEU A 266 11.61 16.26 -32.14
CA LEU A 266 10.83 16.13 -33.37
C LEU A 266 10.04 17.41 -33.69
N ALA A 267 9.51 18.12 -32.69
CA ALA A 267 8.80 19.38 -32.89
C ALA A 267 9.68 20.49 -33.49
N ALA A 268 11.00 20.42 -33.32
CA ALA A 268 11.94 21.32 -33.99
C ALA A 268 12.07 21.08 -35.51
N TYR A 269 11.55 19.94 -35.99
CA TYR A 269 11.61 19.50 -37.39
C TYR A 269 10.22 18.99 -37.85
N PRO A 270 9.23 19.87 -38.08
CA PRO A 270 7.86 19.49 -38.39
C PRO A 270 7.71 18.56 -39.62
N GLU A 271 8.60 18.69 -40.60
CA GLU A 271 8.70 17.83 -41.78
C GLU A 271 9.07 16.39 -41.41
N VAL A 272 10.00 16.22 -40.47
CA VAL A 272 10.37 14.92 -39.93
C VAL A 272 9.21 14.37 -39.11
N GLN A 273 8.65 15.17 -38.20
CA GLN A 273 7.54 14.74 -37.34
C GLN A 273 6.33 14.24 -38.15
N SER A 274 5.98 14.93 -39.23
CA SER A 274 4.85 14.57 -40.10
C SER A 274 5.09 13.28 -40.89
N SER A 275 6.36 12.90 -41.10
CA SER A 275 6.74 11.67 -41.80
C SER A 275 6.78 10.42 -40.92
N LEU A 276 6.68 10.59 -39.60
CA LEU A 276 6.80 9.53 -38.60
C LEU A 276 5.43 9.12 -38.04
N PRO A 277 5.30 7.91 -37.44
CA PRO A 277 4.11 7.55 -36.69
C PRO A 277 3.83 8.57 -35.57
N GLY A 278 2.57 8.99 -35.41
CA GLY A 278 2.19 10.03 -34.44
C GLY A 278 2.51 9.66 -32.98
N ASP A 279 2.60 8.36 -32.67
CA ASP A 279 2.97 7.80 -31.37
C ASP A 279 4.45 7.40 -31.27
N CYS A 280 5.30 7.80 -32.22
CA CYS A 280 6.73 7.47 -32.28
C CYS A 280 7.47 7.70 -30.95
N PRO A 281 7.33 8.86 -30.25
CA PRO A 281 7.97 9.06 -28.94
C PRO A 281 7.57 8.00 -27.90
N ALA A 282 6.29 7.65 -27.84
CA ALA A 282 5.76 6.67 -26.91
C ALA A 282 6.21 5.24 -27.26
N ARG A 283 6.26 4.90 -28.56
CA ARG A 283 6.83 3.62 -29.04
C ARG A 283 8.29 3.50 -28.66
N MET A 284 9.09 4.55 -28.90
CA MET A 284 10.51 4.55 -28.52
C MET A 284 10.70 4.33 -27.01
N ALA A 285 9.89 4.98 -26.16
CA ALA A 285 9.94 4.77 -24.71
C ALA A 285 9.56 3.34 -24.28
N ARG A 286 8.69 2.66 -25.04
CA ARG A 286 8.31 1.26 -24.78
C ARG A 286 9.28 0.24 -25.40
N SER A 287 10.10 0.66 -26.34
CA SER A 287 11.01 -0.20 -27.10
C SER A 287 11.99 -0.96 -26.19
N HIS A 288 12.37 -2.15 -26.63
CA HIS A 288 13.40 -2.94 -25.95
C HIS A 288 14.74 -2.18 -25.85
N HIS A 289 15.07 -1.38 -26.86
CA HIS A 289 16.32 -0.61 -26.91
C HIS A 289 16.37 0.45 -25.80
N PHE A 290 15.34 1.29 -25.66
CA PHE A 290 15.33 2.29 -24.59
C PHE A 290 15.25 1.64 -23.21
N LYS A 291 14.44 0.59 -23.03
CA LYS A 291 14.38 -0.17 -21.76
C LYS A 291 15.76 -0.70 -21.37
N THR A 292 16.53 -1.22 -22.32
CA THR A 292 17.91 -1.68 -22.09
C THR A 292 18.81 -0.53 -21.66
N VAL A 293 18.80 0.59 -22.39
CA VAL A 293 19.57 1.79 -22.02
C VAL A 293 19.20 2.26 -20.61
N LYS A 294 17.91 2.40 -20.32
CA LYS A 294 17.40 2.84 -19.01
C LYS A 294 17.83 1.90 -17.88
N HIS A 295 17.63 0.59 -18.02
CA HIS A 295 17.94 -0.37 -16.96
C HIS A 295 19.44 -0.54 -16.73
N LYS A 296 20.26 -0.39 -17.78
CA LYS A 296 21.71 -0.58 -17.73
C LYS A 296 22.50 0.71 -17.54
N PHE A 297 21.84 1.86 -17.46
CA PHE A 297 22.50 3.14 -17.24
C PHE A 297 23.25 3.16 -15.90
N GLY A 298 24.51 3.60 -15.94
CA GLY A 298 25.46 3.56 -14.82
C GLY A 298 26.32 2.29 -14.76
N GLU A 299 25.92 1.18 -15.38
CA GLU A 299 26.79 0.00 -15.46
C GLU A 299 27.95 0.26 -16.43
N LYS A 300 29.20 0.29 -15.93
CA LYS A 300 30.41 0.67 -16.69
C LYS A 300 30.49 0.07 -18.10
N VAL A 301 30.09 -1.18 -18.28
CA VAL A 301 30.17 -1.93 -19.55
C VAL A 301 29.15 -1.45 -20.59
N TYR A 302 28.05 -0.86 -20.14
CA TYR A 302 26.97 -0.35 -21.00
C TYR A 302 27.05 1.15 -21.24
N MET A 303 27.95 1.86 -20.56
CA MET A 303 28.10 3.31 -20.71
C MET A 303 28.76 3.67 -22.04
N GLN A 304 28.07 4.49 -22.82
CA GLN A 304 28.54 5.03 -24.09
C GLN A 304 28.45 6.56 -24.06
N GLN A 305 29.27 7.24 -24.87
CA GLN A 305 29.14 8.69 -25.05
C GLN A 305 27.86 9.05 -25.82
N VAL A 306 27.45 8.16 -26.72
CA VAL A 306 26.24 8.30 -27.54
C VAL A 306 25.50 6.98 -27.59
N PHE A 307 24.22 6.99 -27.24
CA PHE A 307 23.30 5.87 -27.32
C PHE A 307 22.48 5.96 -28.61
N LYS A 308 22.43 4.86 -29.37
CA LYS A 308 21.61 4.75 -30.58
C LYS A 308 20.36 3.92 -30.30
N ILE A 309 19.19 4.55 -30.35
CA ILE A 309 17.90 3.89 -30.05
C ILE A 309 17.09 3.74 -31.34
N GLN A 310 16.71 2.51 -31.66
CA GLN A 310 15.91 2.21 -32.85
C GLN A 310 14.53 2.89 -32.77
N MET A 311 14.15 3.55 -33.86
CA MET A 311 12.81 4.09 -34.03
C MET A 311 11.93 3.02 -34.70
N GLU A 312 11.08 2.37 -33.91
CA GLU A 312 10.19 1.31 -34.41
C GLU A 312 9.21 1.87 -35.45
N GLY A 313 9.08 1.18 -36.60
CA GLY A 313 8.27 1.64 -37.73
C GLY A 313 8.95 2.66 -38.64
N VAL A 314 10.24 2.94 -38.45
CA VAL A 314 11.04 3.84 -39.30
C VAL A 314 12.06 3.05 -40.11
N SER A 315 12.19 3.36 -41.40
CA SER A 315 13.14 2.68 -42.30
C SER A 315 14.59 2.90 -41.88
N PHE A 316 15.43 1.88 -42.09
CA PHE A 316 16.88 1.98 -41.92
C PHE A 316 17.57 2.91 -42.92
N ASP A 317 16.90 3.31 -43.99
CA ASP A 317 17.42 4.30 -44.95
C ASP A 317 17.13 5.75 -44.51
N PHE A 318 16.31 5.94 -43.47
CA PHE A 318 15.93 7.26 -42.99
C PHE A 318 17.03 7.85 -42.10
N SER A 319 17.56 9.00 -42.48
CA SER A 319 18.54 9.76 -41.69
C SER A 319 18.22 11.25 -41.74
N HIS A 320 18.39 11.94 -40.62
CA HIS A 320 18.20 13.38 -40.50
C HIS A 320 19.20 13.96 -39.50
N PRO A 321 20.30 14.59 -39.95
CA PRO A 321 21.36 15.08 -39.07
C PRO A 321 20.89 16.06 -38.00
N GLY A 322 19.99 17.00 -38.35
CA GLY A 322 19.47 17.99 -37.40
C GLY A 322 18.65 17.37 -36.26
N ALA A 323 17.88 16.33 -36.57
CA ALA A 323 17.09 15.61 -35.57
C ALA A 323 17.92 14.54 -34.84
N GLY A 324 19.22 14.41 -35.15
CA GLY A 324 20.07 13.36 -34.62
C GLY A 324 19.55 11.97 -34.98
N ILE A 325 19.15 11.74 -36.23
CA ILE A 325 18.66 10.45 -36.71
C ILE A 325 19.65 9.89 -37.75
N GLU A 326 20.11 8.67 -37.54
CA GLU A 326 21.02 7.94 -38.43
C GLU A 326 20.49 6.51 -38.62
N ALA A 327 20.24 6.14 -39.87
CA ALA A 327 19.79 4.82 -40.26
C ALA A 327 18.60 4.28 -39.44
N GLY A 328 17.55 5.10 -39.30
CA GLY A 328 16.34 4.78 -38.53
C GLY A 328 16.54 4.73 -37.01
N ARG A 329 17.68 5.22 -36.50
CA ARG A 329 17.99 5.28 -35.06
C ARG A 329 18.17 6.72 -34.63
N MET A 330 17.59 7.08 -33.50
CA MET A 330 17.83 8.38 -32.90
C MET A 330 19.01 8.30 -31.94
N LEU A 331 19.91 9.27 -32.02
CA LEU A 331 21.10 9.39 -31.20
C LEU A 331 20.79 10.23 -29.95
N PHE A 332 21.31 9.79 -28.81
CA PHE A 332 21.21 10.51 -27.53
C PHE A 332 22.57 10.57 -26.90
N THR A 333 22.99 11.75 -26.46
CA THR A 333 24.20 11.90 -25.66
C THR A 333 24.04 11.24 -24.29
N LYS A 334 25.16 10.92 -23.64
CA LYS A 334 25.14 10.44 -22.26
C LYS A 334 24.41 11.43 -21.35
N GLU A 335 24.67 12.72 -21.51
CA GLU A 335 24.14 13.81 -20.68
C GLU A 335 22.62 13.92 -20.84
N GLU A 336 22.10 13.75 -22.05
CA GLU A 336 20.65 13.70 -22.29
C GLU A 336 20.00 12.54 -21.55
N ILE A 337 20.55 11.33 -21.65
CA ILE A 337 20.03 10.16 -20.91
C ILE A 337 20.15 10.39 -19.41
N GLN A 338 21.28 10.93 -18.94
CA GLN A 338 21.53 11.24 -17.54
C GLN A 338 20.45 12.17 -16.96
N SER A 339 20.14 13.25 -17.68
CA SER A 339 19.15 14.24 -17.25
C SER A 339 17.75 13.67 -17.02
N LEU A 340 17.43 12.51 -17.62
CA LEU A 340 16.15 11.83 -17.42
C LEU A 340 16.02 11.28 -15.99
N PHE A 341 17.15 10.92 -15.37
CA PHE A 341 17.24 10.37 -14.02
C PHE A 341 17.42 11.46 -12.96
N ASP A 342 18.20 12.51 -13.26
CA ASP A 342 18.66 13.49 -12.28
C ASP A 342 17.51 14.13 -11.48
N ALA A 343 16.41 14.52 -12.14
CA ALA A 343 15.24 15.06 -11.46
C ALA A 343 14.58 14.09 -10.47
N GLN A 344 14.63 12.78 -10.75
CA GLN A 344 14.11 11.75 -9.86
C GLN A 344 15.05 11.53 -8.68
N ILE A 345 16.37 11.56 -8.92
CA ILE A 345 17.38 11.40 -7.89
C ILE A 345 17.32 12.55 -6.90
N ASP A 346 17.24 13.80 -7.37
CA ASP A 346 17.06 14.97 -6.51
C ASP A 346 15.78 14.86 -5.67
N GLY A 347 14.73 14.32 -6.27
CA GLY A 347 13.47 14.02 -5.60
C GLY A 347 13.61 13.03 -4.45
N MET A 348 14.30 11.91 -4.68
CA MET A 348 14.58 10.90 -3.66
C MET A 348 15.52 11.43 -2.58
N MET A 349 16.59 12.14 -2.97
CA MET A 349 17.58 12.70 -2.06
C MET A 349 16.99 13.73 -1.10
N ARG A 350 16.05 14.55 -1.58
CA ARG A 350 15.31 15.46 -0.71
C ARG A 350 14.55 14.71 0.38
N ARG A 351 13.84 13.63 0.04
CA ARG A 351 13.09 12.82 1.02
C ARG A 351 13.99 12.03 1.96
N ILE A 352 15.10 11.51 1.46
CA ILE A 352 16.13 10.88 2.30
C ILE A 352 16.61 11.89 3.35
N ARG A 353 16.92 13.12 2.95
CA ARG A 353 17.36 14.17 3.88
C ARG A 353 16.28 14.56 4.87
N GLU A 354 15.06 14.81 4.44
CA GLU A 354 13.95 15.11 5.35
C GLU A 354 13.77 14.01 6.40
N GLN A 355 13.96 12.74 6.03
CA GLN A 355 13.90 11.62 6.97
C GLN A 355 15.08 11.61 7.96
N LEU A 356 16.26 12.07 7.55
CA LEU A 356 17.43 12.22 8.41
C LEU A 356 17.33 13.46 9.32
N ASP A 357 16.83 14.58 8.79
CA ASP A 357 16.54 15.80 9.53
C ASP A 357 15.54 15.51 10.66
N TRP A 358 14.51 14.72 10.37
CA TRP A 358 13.54 14.26 11.37
C TRP A 358 14.19 13.52 12.55
N ILE A 359 15.26 12.74 12.32
CA ILE A 359 15.99 12.05 13.41
C ILE A 359 16.62 13.09 14.34
N SER A 360 17.28 14.11 13.77
CA SER A 360 17.84 15.23 14.52
C SER A 360 16.78 15.99 15.31
N GLU A 361 15.66 16.34 14.67
CA GLU A 361 14.54 17.09 15.27
C GLU A 361 13.86 16.31 16.40
N ALA A 362 13.76 14.99 16.28
CA ALA A 362 13.26 14.09 17.32
C ALA A 362 14.22 13.93 18.50
N GLY A 363 15.41 14.55 18.45
CA GLY A 363 16.43 14.47 19.50
C GLY A 363 17.18 13.13 19.53
N LEU A 364 17.05 12.32 18.48
CA LEU A 364 17.75 11.04 18.34
C LEU A 364 19.21 11.30 17.95
N GLN A 365 20.14 10.75 18.72
CA GLN A 365 21.59 10.92 18.50
C GLN A 365 22.17 9.81 17.61
N GLU A 366 21.35 8.82 17.25
CA GLU A 366 21.77 7.66 16.49
C GLU A 366 22.09 7.99 15.03
N GLN A 367 22.99 7.19 14.45
CA GLN A 367 23.34 7.25 13.04
C GLN A 367 22.53 6.21 12.26
N VAL A 368 22.09 6.58 11.06
CA VAL A 368 21.65 5.62 10.05
C VAL A 368 22.90 4.97 9.46
N GLU A 369 23.08 3.69 9.77
CA GLU A 369 24.26 2.92 9.35
C GLU A 369 24.11 2.41 7.92
N TYR A 370 22.88 2.05 7.53
CA TYR A 370 22.60 1.47 6.22
C TYR A 370 21.46 2.19 5.50
N LEU A 371 21.68 2.51 4.23
CA LEU A 371 20.63 2.94 3.31
C LEU A 371 20.40 1.81 2.30
N ILE A 372 19.23 1.19 2.38
CA ILE A 372 18.87 0.04 1.56
C ILE A 372 18.15 0.52 0.31
N LEU A 373 18.69 0.21 -0.88
CA LEU A 373 18.03 0.47 -2.15
C LEU A 373 17.28 -0.78 -2.62
N ALA A 374 15.96 -0.65 -2.72
CA ALA A 374 15.02 -1.68 -3.14
C ALA A 374 14.21 -1.24 -4.36
N GLY A 375 13.46 -2.16 -4.95
CA GLY A 375 12.58 -1.88 -6.08
C GLY A 375 13.29 -1.86 -7.44
N GLY A 376 12.49 -1.81 -8.50
CA GLY A 376 12.99 -1.83 -9.87
C GLY A 376 13.89 -0.64 -10.19
N LEU A 377 13.53 0.56 -9.73
CA LEU A 377 14.34 1.76 -9.91
C LEU A 377 15.56 1.77 -8.96
N GLY A 378 15.40 1.31 -7.72
CA GLY A 378 16.52 1.23 -6.76
C GLY A 378 17.60 0.22 -7.17
N SER A 379 17.32 -0.66 -8.13
CA SER A 379 18.32 -1.53 -8.76
C SER A 379 19.29 -0.81 -9.71
N SER A 380 19.01 0.45 -10.09
CA SER A 380 19.84 1.22 -11.02
C SER A 380 21.22 1.52 -10.44
N ALA A 381 22.26 1.15 -11.19
CA ALA A 381 23.64 1.47 -10.84
C ALA A 381 23.88 2.99 -10.77
N TYR A 382 23.34 3.75 -11.73
CA TYR A 382 23.48 5.20 -11.75
C TYR A 382 22.88 5.86 -10.51
N ILE A 383 21.66 5.48 -10.13
CA ILE A 383 20.99 6.03 -8.94
C ILE A 383 21.78 5.73 -7.68
N ARG A 384 22.27 4.50 -7.52
CA ARG A 384 23.10 4.12 -6.37
C ARG A 384 24.36 4.97 -6.29
N GLU A 385 25.09 5.10 -7.39
CA GLU A 385 26.34 5.87 -7.45
C GLU A 385 26.09 7.35 -7.17
N GLU A 386 25.01 7.92 -7.69
CA GLU A 386 24.69 9.33 -7.50
C GLU A 386 24.21 9.64 -6.07
N ILE A 387 23.35 8.79 -5.48
CA ILE A 387 22.98 8.91 -4.06
C ILE A 387 24.23 8.82 -3.17
N GLN A 388 25.13 7.88 -3.46
CA GLN A 388 26.41 7.76 -2.75
C GLN A 388 27.26 9.02 -2.86
N ARG A 389 27.39 9.57 -4.07
CA ARG A 389 28.12 10.80 -4.34
C ARG A 389 27.53 11.98 -3.58
N GLN A 390 26.21 12.15 -3.60
CA GLN A 390 25.54 13.27 -2.94
C GLN A 390 25.66 13.20 -1.41
N LEU A 391 25.52 12.02 -0.81
CA LEU A 391 25.70 11.82 0.64
C LEU A 391 27.17 12.01 1.08
N ALA A 392 28.13 11.65 0.22
CA ALA A 392 29.54 11.88 0.50
C ALA A 392 29.93 13.37 0.41
N LEU A 393 29.39 14.11 -0.56
CA LEU A 393 29.67 15.53 -0.76
C LEU A 393 28.99 16.43 0.27
N GLN A 394 27.82 16.03 0.75
CA GLN A 394 27.03 16.77 1.71
C GLN A 394 26.64 15.82 2.85
N GLN A 395 27.60 15.61 3.75
CA GLN A 395 27.42 14.74 4.89
C GLN A 395 26.30 15.26 5.79
N HIS A 396 25.48 14.33 6.28
CA HIS A 396 24.42 14.62 7.24
C HIS A 396 24.85 14.17 8.65
N PRO A 397 24.54 14.93 9.72
CA PRO A 397 24.93 14.57 11.09
C PRO A 397 24.52 13.17 11.52
N ASN A 398 23.34 12.68 11.11
CA ASN A 398 22.83 11.32 11.37
C ASN A 398 23.17 10.27 10.28
N ALA A 399 24.03 10.57 9.31
CA ALA A 399 24.40 9.63 8.25
C ALA A 399 25.88 9.74 7.84
N GLY A 400 26.77 10.09 8.78
CA GLY A 400 28.17 10.42 8.48
C GLY A 400 28.99 9.27 7.87
N ALA A 401 28.59 8.02 8.15
CA ALA A 401 29.25 6.81 7.65
C ALA A 401 28.26 5.83 7.00
N VAL A 402 27.15 6.34 6.44
CA VAL A 402 26.09 5.48 5.88
C VAL A 402 26.62 4.63 4.73
N VAL A 403 26.33 3.34 4.79
CA VAL A 403 26.65 2.37 3.73
C VAL A 403 25.41 2.16 2.87
N ILE A 404 25.54 2.35 1.56
CA ILE A 404 24.44 2.10 0.63
C ILE A 404 24.48 0.63 0.22
N VAL A 405 23.38 -0.06 0.46
CA VAL A 405 23.25 -1.50 0.29
C VAL A 405 22.20 -1.78 -0.79
N PRO A 406 22.58 -2.37 -1.93
CA PRO A 406 21.60 -2.88 -2.87
C PRO A 406 20.92 -4.12 -2.26
N CYS A 407 19.59 -4.16 -2.28
CA CYS A 407 18.87 -5.33 -1.83
C CYS A 407 19.12 -6.53 -2.77
N GLN A 408 19.10 -7.75 -2.21
CA GLN A 408 19.07 -8.97 -3.01
C GLN A 408 17.74 -9.06 -3.78
N GLU A 409 17.81 -9.29 -5.09
CA GLU A 409 16.62 -9.38 -5.97
C GLU A 409 15.62 -8.21 -5.78
N PRO A 410 16.05 -6.96 -6.01
CA PRO A 410 15.30 -5.77 -5.62
C PRO A 410 13.91 -5.67 -6.26
N GLN A 411 13.69 -6.30 -7.43
CA GLN A 411 12.39 -6.33 -8.10
C GLN A 411 11.36 -7.25 -7.40
N LEU A 412 11.81 -8.22 -6.60
CA LEU A 412 11.00 -9.22 -5.91
C LEU A 412 10.97 -9.03 -4.40
N VAL A 413 11.64 -7.99 -3.90
CA VAL A 413 11.88 -7.81 -2.47
C VAL A 413 10.57 -7.75 -1.67
N VAL A 414 9.53 -7.12 -2.22
CA VAL A 414 8.22 -6.97 -1.58
C VAL A 414 7.52 -8.33 -1.41
N VAL A 415 7.39 -9.12 -2.48
CA VAL A 415 6.75 -10.45 -2.41
C VAL A 415 7.52 -11.38 -1.47
N ARG A 416 8.86 -11.33 -1.49
CA ARG A 416 9.67 -12.12 -0.55
C ARG A 416 9.47 -11.67 0.89
N GLY A 417 9.43 -10.36 1.14
CA GLY A 417 9.20 -9.79 2.47
C GLY A 417 7.89 -10.26 3.10
N LEU A 418 6.80 -10.26 2.32
CA LEU A 418 5.49 -10.77 2.74
C LEU A 418 5.55 -12.25 3.15
N LEU A 419 6.20 -13.09 2.34
CA LEU A 419 6.34 -14.53 2.65
C LEU A 419 7.25 -14.77 3.84
N LEU A 420 8.36 -14.05 3.96
CA LEU A 420 9.33 -14.21 5.04
C LEU A 420 8.79 -13.77 6.41
N GLU A 421 7.93 -12.74 6.42
CA GLU A 421 7.14 -12.32 7.58
C GLU A 421 6.19 -13.45 8.01
N GLN A 422 5.42 -13.98 7.06
CA GLN A 422 4.45 -15.03 7.36
C GLN A 422 5.12 -16.35 7.79
N GLN A 423 6.25 -16.70 7.17
CA GLN A 423 7.05 -17.85 7.55
C GLN A 423 7.52 -17.76 9.01
N GLN A 424 7.96 -16.58 9.46
CA GLN A 424 8.38 -16.37 10.84
C GLN A 424 7.22 -16.45 11.83
N LYS A 425 6.08 -15.85 11.51
CA LYS A 425 4.85 -15.96 12.32
C LYS A 425 4.43 -17.42 12.52
N ILE A 426 4.49 -18.22 11.45
CA ILE A 426 4.17 -19.66 11.51
C ILE A 426 5.21 -20.41 12.35
N ALA A 427 6.50 -20.20 12.10
CA ALA A 427 7.57 -20.94 12.77
C ALA A 427 7.65 -20.66 14.28
N THR A 428 7.39 -19.42 14.70
CA THR A 428 7.44 -19.01 16.11
C THR A 428 6.14 -19.27 16.85
N GLY A 429 5.02 -19.45 16.14
CA GLY A 429 3.68 -19.52 16.72
C GLY A 429 3.26 -18.23 17.44
N ALA A 430 4.03 -17.15 17.29
CA ALA A 430 3.83 -15.89 17.98
C ALA A 430 2.98 -14.92 17.14
N PRO A 431 2.18 -14.04 17.77
CA PRO A 431 1.48 -12.96 17.06
C PRO A 431 2.42 -11.94 16.40
N ALA A 432 3.64 -11.81 16.91
CA ALA A 432 4.67 -10.90 16.41
C ALA A 432 5.59 -11.62 15.42
N GLY A 433 5.73 -11.05 14.21
CA GLY A 433 6.65 -11.53 13.18
C GLY A 433 8.03 -10.88 13.29
N VAL A 434 8.58 -10.48 12.15
CA VAL A 434 9.83 -9.71 12.04
C VAL A 434 9.59 -8.27 12.48
N LEU A 435 8.46 -7.67 12.06
CA LEU A 435 8.10 -6.31 12.44
C LEU A 435 7.27 -6.31 13.74
N THR A 436 7.89 -5.91 14.85
CA THR A 436 7.29 -6.00 16.19
C THR A 436 6.46 -4.78 16.59
N SER A 437 6.72 -3.62 15.99
CA SER A 437 5.94 -2.41 16.21
C SER A 437 6.00 -1.45 15.03
N ARG A 438 4.96 -0.63 14.92
CA ARG A 438 4.77 0.38 13.88
C ARG A 438 4.51 1.75 14.49
N ILE A 439 4.62 2.79 13.67
CA ILE A 439 4.21 4.14 14.05
C ILE A 439 2.92 4.48 13.31
N ALA A 440 1.89 4.89 14.06
CA ALA A 440 0.58 5.23 13.51
C ALA A 440 0.68 6.41 12.52
N ARG A 441 0.17 6.22 11.30
CA ARG A 441 0.21 7.21 10.20
C ARG A 441 -0.89 8.27 10.31
N ALA A 442 -1.98 7.95 11.01
CA ALA A 442 -3.12 8.82 11.27
C ALA A 442 -3.61 8.61 12.72
N SER A 443 -4.42 9.55 13.19
CA SER A 443 -5.13 9.40 14.46
C SER A 443 -6.47 8.71 14.21
N TYR A 444 -6.85 7.78 15.08
CA TYR A 444 -8.11 7.06 15.02
C TYR A 444 -8.90 7.29 16.31
N GLY A 445 -10.14 7.70 16.16
CA GLY A 445 -11.02 8.02 17.28
C GLY A 445 -12.39 7.38 17.12
N VAL A 446 -13.17 7.49 18.19
CA VAL A 446 -14.56 7.08 18.23
C VAL A 446 -15.42 8.24 18.71
N VAL A 447 -16.58 8.40 18.07
CA VAL A 447 -17.57 9.40 18.45
C VAL A 447 -18.28 8.94 19.73
N ILE A 448 -18.26 9.79 20.74
CA ILE A 448 -18.87 9.55 22.04
C ILE A 448 -19.75 10.73 22.46
N LYS A 449 -20.50 10.51 23.54
CA LYS A 449 -21.11 11.58 24.33
C LYS A 449 -20.36 11.75 25.65
N VAL A 450 -20.19 12.99 26.08
CA VAL A 450 -19.52 13.35 27.36
C VAL A 450 -20.38 14.34 28.13
N PRO A 451 -20.22 14.50 29.45
CA PRO A 451 -20.96 15.51 30.21
C PRO A 451 -20.77 16.90 29.60
N PHE A 452 -21.88 17.63 29.39
CA PHE A 452 -21.84 18.95 28.78
C PHE A 452 -21.14 19.97 29.71
N SER A 453 -20.44 20.92 29.08
CA SER A 453 -19.72 22.01 29.74
C SER A 453 -19.68 23.19 28.78
N ALA A 454 -20.32 24.30 29.15
CA ALA A 454 -20.38 25.50 28.32
C ALA A 454 -18.99 26.12 28.02
N THR A 455 -17.96 25.75 28.79
CA THR A 455 -16.58 26.18 28.56
C THR A 455 -15.93 25.52 27.35
N TYR A 456 -16.32 24.28 27.04
CA TYR A 456 -15.58 23.41 26.10
C TYR A 456 -16.44 22.90 24.94
N HIS A 457 -17.76 22.96 25.05
CA HIS A 457 -18.68 22.36 24.10
C HIS A 457 -19.66 23.40 23.57
N ASP A 458 -19.97 23.30 22.29
CA ASP A 458 -20.98 24.14 21.64
C ASP A 458 -22.38 23.76 22.15
N GLU A 459 -23.24 24.76 22.38
CA GLU A 459 -24.61 24.53 22.85
C GLU A 459 -25.43 23.67 21.86
N GLU A 460 -25.10 23.68 20.57
CA GLU A 460 -25.73 22.86 19.55
C GLU A 460 -25.46 21.35 19.70
N ASP A 461 -24.43 20.97 20.45
CA ASP A 461 -24.13 19.58 20.81
C ASP A 461 -24.81 19.15 22.12
N ALA A 462 -25.42 20.08 22.86
CA ALA A 462 -26.07 19.80 24.14
C ALA A 462 -27.37 19.01 23.95
N SER A 463 -27.51 17.90 24.67
CA SER A 463 -28.71 17.07 24.68
C SER A 463 -29.00 16.56 26.10
N PRO A 464 -30.23 16.72 26.62
CA PRO A 464 -30.57 16.22 27.94
C PRO A 464 -30.58 14.68 27.97
N ASP A 465 -30.21 14.08 29.10
CA ASP A 465 -30.31 12.63 29.27
C ASP A 465 -31.79 12.19 29.32
N PRO A 466 -32.18 11.12 28.60
CA PRO A 466 -33.56 10.64 28.60
C PRO A 466 -34.06 10.13 29.96
N TYR A 467 -33.17 9.74 30.87
CA TYR A 467 -33.51 9.08 32.14
C TYR A 467 -33.16 9.91 33.38
N ASP A 468 -32.06 10.68 33.36
CA ASP A 468 -31.67 11.60 34.44
C ASP A 468 -31.83 13.07 34.02
N PRO A 469 -32.90 13.77 34.48
CA PRO A 469 -33.19 15.13 34.05
C PRO A 469 -32.16 16.17 34.51
N ARG A 470 -31.17 15.80 35.34
CA ARG A 470 -30.09 16.70 35.76
C ARG A 470 -28.85 16.61 34.87
N GLN A 471 -28.78 15.59 34.03
CA GLN A 471 -27.64 15.33 33.19
C GLN A 471 -27.87 15.91 31.79
N ILE A 472 -26.90 16.69 31.32
CA ILE A 472 -26.82 17.16 29.94
C ILE A 472 -25.55 16.56 29.33
N TRP A 473 -25.65 16.06 28.10
CA TRP A 473 -24.55 15.48 27.34
C TRP A 473 -24.15 16.41 26.20
N ALA A 474 -22.86 16.56 25.95
CA ALA A 474 -22.34 17.00 24.66
C ALA A 474 -22.24 15.78 23.75
N LEU A 475 -23.04 15.77 22.67
CA LEU A 475 -23.02 14.74 21.64
C LEU A 475 -21.88 15.00 20.64
N ARG A 476 -21.57 14.01 19.78
CA ARG A 476 -20.61 14.14 18.66
C ARG A 476 -19.19 14.52 19.06
N GLN A 477 -18.79 14.25 20.31
CA GLN A 477 -17.43 14.49 20.78
C GLN A 477 -16.53 13.34 20.36
N ILE A 478 -15.24 13.62 20.16
CA ILE A 478 -14.27 12.64 19.68
C ILE A 478 -13.39 12.19 20.84
N GLN A 479 -13.35 10.88 21.07
CA GLN A 479 -12.32 10.25 21.88
C GLN A 479 -11.27 9.63 20.97
N TRP A 480 -10.09 10.26 20.91
CA TRP A 480 -8.92 9.68 20.25
C TRP A 480 -8.44 8.45 21.03
N LEU A 481 -8.33 7.31 20.33
CA LEU A 481 -7.85 6.04 20.87
C LEU A 481 -6.38 5.82 20.49
N ILE A 482 -6.03 6.23 19.28
CA ILE A 482 -4.68 6.18 18.72
C ILE A 482 -4.42 7.54 18.11
N ARG A 483 -3.26 8.10 18.40
CA ARG A 483 -2.82 9.38 17.84
C ARG A 483 -1.73 9.10 16.81
N LYS A 484 -1.69 9.91 15.77
CA LYS A 484 -0.62 9.91 14.79
C LYS A 484 0.73 10.04 15.52
N GLY A 485 1.67 9.15 15.20
CA GLY A 485 2.96 9.05 15.88
C GLY A 485 3.00 8.05 17.04
N ASP A 486 1.86 7.54 17.52
CA ASP A 486 1.84 6.50 18.55
C ASP A 486 2.50 5.21 18.05
N THR A 487 3.25 4.55 18.93
CA THR A 487 3.78 3.22 18.66
C THR A 487 2.67 2.18 18.82
N VAL A 488 2.41 1.42 17.77
CA VAL A 488 1.37 0.39 17.72
C VAL A 488 2.02 -0.98 17.55
N GLN A 489 1.76 -1.88 18.48
CA GLN A 489 2.16 -3.28 18.37
C GLN A 489 1.13 -4.04 17.50
N PRO A 490 1.56 -4.83 16.49
CA PRO A 490 0.66 -5.65 15.71
C PRO A 490 -0.17 -6.55 16.62
N ASN A 491 -1.48 -6.64 16.37
CA ASN A 491 -2.42 -7.47 17.14
C ASN A 491 -2.63 -7.03 18.60
N SER A 492 -2.07 -5.91 19.05
CA SER A 492 -2.44 -5.30 20.32
C SER A 492 -3.80 -4.58 20.19
N ALA A 493 -4.67 -4.81 21.17
CA ALA A 493 -6.00 -4.26 21.19
C ALA A 493 -6.08 -3.01 22.08
N PHE A 494 -6.43 -1.87 21.49
CA PHE A 494 -6.85 -0.69 22.23
C PHE A 494 -8.28 -0.89 22.70
N THR A 495 -8.47 -0.97 24.00
CA THR A 495 -9.79 -1.23 24.59
C THR A 495 -10.45 0.07 25.01
N LYS A 496 -11.68 0.32 24.54
CA LYS A 496 -12.54 1.38 25.05
C LYS A 496 -13.83 0.80 25.59
N THR A 497 -14.11 1.10 26.86
CA THR A 497 -15.39 0.78 27.49
C THR A 497 -16.41 1.84 27.13
N PHE A 498 -17.59 1.38 26.71
CA PHE A 498 -18.76 2.18 26.42
C PHE A 498 -19.84 1.88 27.44
N GLU A 499 -20.66 2.90 27.72
CA GLU A 499 -21.82 2.77 28.57
C GLU A 499 -23.07 3.19 27.81
N ILE A 500 -24.06 2.29 27.79
CA ILE A 500 -25.37 2.57 27.22
C ILE A 500 -26.43 2.45 28.29
N ARG A 501 -27.26 3.48 28.39
CA ARG A 501 -28.38 3.55 29.33
C ARG A 501 -29.64 3.04 28.65
N LEU A 502 -30.37 2.20 29.37
CA LEU A 502 -31.56 1.50 28.87
C LEU A 502 -32.73 1.74 29.82
N GLY A 503 -33.90 1.98 29.23
CA GLY A 503 -35.18 2.01 29.93
C GLY A 503 -35.50 0.68 30.64
N SER A 504 -36.50 0.68 31.52
CA SER A 504 -36.88 -0.58 32.22
C SER A 504 -37.55 -1.60 31.29
N ASP A 505 -38.16 -1.10 30.22
CA ASP A 505 -38.92 -1.79 29.18
C ASP A 505 -38.11 -1.98 27.88
N GLU A 506 -36.95 -1.35 27.76
CA GLU A 506 -36.09 -1.49 26.58
C GLU A 506 -35.31 -2.82 26.62
N THR A 507 -35.52 -3.63 25.58
CA THR A 507 -34.83 -4.93 25.39
C THR A 507 -33.80 -4.92 24.27
N THR A 508 -33.79 -3.88 23.43
CA THR A 508 -32.79 -3.72 22.36
C THR A 508 -31.39 -3.57 22.95
N ARG A 509 -30.43 -4.35 22.44
CA ARG A 509 -29.03 -4.36 22.88
C ARG A 509 -28.05 -4.14 21.73
N SER A 510 -28.48 -3.40 20.70
CA SER A 510 -27.64 -3.07 19.54
C SER A 510 -27.54 -1.56 19.34
N TRP A 511 -26.39 -1.11 18.83
CA TRP A 511 -26.04 0.30 18.73
C TRP A 511 -24.88 0.49 17.74
N ASP A 512 -24.85 1.68 17.14
CA ASP A 512 -23.83 2.03 16.15
C ASP A 512 -22.78 2.95 16.79
N SER A 513 -21.52 2.57 16.63
CA SER A 513 -20.36 3.40 16.99
C SER A 513 -19.73 3.95 15.73
N SER A 514 -19.65 5.28 15.61
CA SER A 514 -18.96 5.92 14.49
C SER A 514 -17.47 6.08 14.81
N PHE A 515 -16.63 5.46 14.01
CA PHE A 515 -15.17 5.65 14.05
C PHE A 515 -14.76 6.70 13.04
N ILE A 516 -13.76 7.48 13.43
CA ILE A 516 -13.27 8.63 12.69
C ILE A 516 -11.75 8.54 12.56
N THR A 517 -11.22 9.21 11.54
CA THR A 517 -9.80 9.35 11.28
C THR A 517 -9.43 10.82 11.14
N SER A 518 -8.18 11.17 11.47
CA SER A 518 -7.61 12.47 11.15
C SER A 518 -6.13 12.36 10.82
N ASN A 519 -5.72 13.04 9.74
CA ASN A 519 -4.32 13.15 9.33
C ASN A 519 -3.60 14.37 9.93
N LEU A 520 -4.33 15.20 10.70
CA LEU A 520 -3.78 16.41 11.32
C LEU A 520 -2.72 16.08 12.39
N PRO A 521 -1.77 17.01 12.65
CA PRO A 521 -0.89 16.94 13.81
C PRO A 521 -1.66 16.81 15.12
N VAL A 522 -1.05 16.17 16.12
CA VAL A 522 -1.69 15.85 17.41
C VAL A 522 -2.20 17.09 18.14
N ASP A 523 -1.48 18.21 18.04
CA ASP A 523 -1.83 19.52 18.61
C ASP A 523 -3.00 20.22 17.90
N LYS A 524 -3.42 19.71 16.74
CA LYS A 524 -4.51 20.25 15.92
C LYS A 524 -5.68 19.28 15.76
N LEU A 525 -5.72 18.21 16.55
CA LEU A 525 -6.78 17.23 16.44
C LEU A 525 -8.13 17.84 16.85
N PRO A 526 -9.20 17.61 16.06
CA PRO A 526 -10.52 18.10 16.42
C PRO A 526 -11.03 17.38 17.68
N THR A 527 -11.78 18.11 18.48
CA THR A 527 -12.44 17.58 19.69
C THR A 527 -13.87 17.12 19.42
N ALA A 528 -14.48 17.59 18.32
CA ALA A 528 -15.85 17.26 17.93
C ALA A 528 -15.94 16.95 16.43
N LEU A 529 -16.89 16.10 16.05
CA LEU A 529 -17.07 15.62 14.66
C LEU A 529 -17.33 16.74 13.65
N ARG A 530 -17.91 17.86 14.09
CA ARG A 530 -18.22 19.00 13.22
C ARG A 530 -17.00 19.85 12.86
N GLN A 531 -15.92 19.72 13.61
CA GLN A 531 -14.71 20.50 13.37
C GLN A 531 -13.97 19.96 12.13
N PRO A 532 -13.32 20.84 11.34
CA PRO A 532 -12.53 20.42 10.20
C PRO A 532 -11.45 19.40 10.57
N GLY A 533 -11.20 18.45 9.68
CA GLY A 533 -10.17 17.41 9.86
C GLY A 533 -10.63 16.17 10.63
N ALA A 534 -11.90 16.07 11.02
CA ALA A 534 -12.52 14.82 11.45
C ALA A 534 -13.23 14.16 10.26
N GLU A 535 -12.70 13.05 9.78
CA GLU A 535 -13.29 12.28 8.67
C GLU A 535 -13.94 11.02 9.24
N LYS A 536 -15.19 10.75 8.88
CA LYS A 536 -15.84 9.51 9.26
C LYS A 536 -15.22 8.37 8.46
N LEU A 537 -14.86 7.31 9.19
CA LEU A 537 -14.12 6.18 8.65
C LEU A 537 -15.05 4.98 8.42
N CYS A 538 -15.76 4.58 9.46
CA CYS A 538 -16.76 3.51 9.39
C CYS A 538 -17.75 3.61 10.55
N ALA A 539 -18.91 2.99 10.38
CA ALA A 539 -19.81 2.69 11.48
C ALA A 539 -19.67 1.20 11.87
N VAL A 540 -19.46 0.96 13.15
CA VAL A 540 -19.39 -0.37 13.75
C VAL A 540 -20.70 -0.56 14.50
N LYS A 541 -21.60 -1.35 13.93
CA LYS A 541 -22.78 -1.80 14.64
C LYS A 541 -22.37 -2.93 15.54
N SER A 542 -22.59 -2.80 16.84
CA SER A 542 -22.38 -3.91 17.74
C SER A 542 -23.68 -4.33 18.43
N ASP A 543 -23.81 -5.63 18.60
CA ASP A 543 -25.05 -6.29 18.96
C ASP A 543 -24.79 -7.26 20.11
N LEU A 544 -25.35 -6.93 21.27
CA LEU A 544 -25.35 -7.73 22.49
C LEU A 544 -26.70 -8.40 22.72
N THR A 545 -27.47 -8.66 21.66
CA THR A 545 -28.68 -9.49 21.75
C THR A 545 -28.33 -10.83 22.41
N GLY A 546 -29.07 -11.17 23.47
CA GLY A 546 -28.78 -12.32 24.33
C GLY A 546 -28.36 -11.94 25.76
N VAL A 547 -27.77 -10.75 25.96
CA VAL A 547 -27.47 -10.21 27.30
C VAL A 547 -28.78 -9.92 28.05
N GLN A 548 -28.93 -10.53 29.21
CA GLN A 548 -30.13 -10.44 30.03
C GLN A 548 -30.07 -9.22 30.95
N GLN A 549 -31.25 -8.72 31.35
CA GLN A 549 -31.36 -7.51 32.16
C GLN A 549 -30.70 -7.61 33.55
N HIS A 550 -30.60 -8.82 34.10
CA HIS A 550 -29.94 -9.05 35.39
C HIS A 550 -28.41 -8.95 35.32
N GLU A 551 -27.84 -9.00 34.11
CA GLU A 551 -26.41 -8.81 33.85
C GLU A 551 -26.04 -7.31 33.73
N LEU A 552 -27.05 -6.42 33.75
CA LEU A 552 -26.87 -4.98 33.63
C LEU A 552 -26.81 -4.29 35.00
N VAL A 553 -26.14 -3.14 35.04
CA VAL A 553 -26.03 -2.34 36.27
C VAL A 553 -27.29 -1.50 36.45
N LEU A 554 -28.13 -1.82 37.44
CA LEU A 554 -29.32 -1.04 37.78
C LEU A 554 -28.94 0.29 38.45
N LYS A 555 -29.42 1.41 37.89
CA LYS A 555 -29.39 2.73 38.52
C LYS A 555 -30.81 3.18 38.83
N GLN A 556 -31.08 3.43 40.11
CA GLN A 556 -32.38 3.91 40.54
C GLN A 556 -32.26 4.96 41.65
N LYS A 557 -33.14 5.96 41.59
CA LYS A 557 -33.31 6.95 42.65
C LYS A 557 -34.80 7.18 42.86
N ARG A 558 -35.25 6.97 44.10
CA ARG A 558 -36.65 7.24 44.47
C ARG A 558 -36.94 8.73 44.38
N GLY A 559 -38.11 9.06 43.88
CA GLY A 559 -38.61 10.43 43.85
C GLY A 559 -38.90 10.95 45.26
N THR A 560 -38.94 12.26 45.40
CA THR A 560 -39.43 12.97 46.59
C THR A 560 -40.72 13.71 46.22
N CYS A 561 -41.46 14.26 47.18
CA CYS A 561 -42.72 15.00 46.94
C CYS A 561 -42.64 16.06 45.81
N PHE A 562 -41.45 16.61 45.54
CA PHE A 562 -41.24 17.65 44.52
C PHE A 562 -40.33 17.23 43.35
N LYS A 563 -39.84 15.98 43.30
CA LYS A 563 -38.91 15.53 42.24
C LYS A 563 -39.22 14.10 41.83
N LYS A 564 -39.43 13.90 40.52
CA LYS A 564 -39.59 12.57 39.92
C LYS A 564 -38.30 11.76 40.12
N GLY A 565 -38.45 10.49 40.50
CA GLY A 565 -37.34 9.54 40.56
C GLY A 565 -36.94 9.09 39.16
N TYR A 566 -35.84 8.34 39.07
CA TYR A 566 -35.40 7.71 37.82
C TYR A 566 -35.04 6.25 38.06
N LYS A 567 -35.22 5.40 37.04
CA LYS A 567 -34.82 4.00 37.03
C LYS A 567 -34.39 3.63 35.60
N TYR A 568 -33.14 3.24 35.44
CA TYR A 568 -32.57 2.79 34.17
C TYR A 568 -31.47 1.75 34.43
N TYR A 569 -31.09 1.03 33.40
CA TYR A 569 -29.99 0.05 33.44
C TYR A 569 -28.81 0.57 32.64
N ILE A 570 -27.60 0.24 33.05
CA ILE A 570 -26.37 0.53 32.31
C ILE A 570 -25.82 -0.78 31.77
N CYS A 571 -25.70 -0.87 30.45
CA CYS A 571 -24.93 -1.88 29.75
C CYS A 571 -23.52 -1.33 29.52
N GLN A 572 -22.54 -1.96 30.18
CA GLN A 572 -21.11 -1.67 29.98
C GLN A 572 -20.50 -2.75 29.10
N PHE A 573 -19.83 -2.36 28.04
CA PHE A 573 -19.17 -3.28 27.13
C PHE A 573 -17.89 -2.65 26.58
N ASP A 574 -16.99 -3.50 26.12
CA ASP A 574 -15.71 -3.08 25.59
C ASP A 574 -15.70 -3.27 24.07
N VAL A 575 -15.31 -2.22 23.36
CA VAL A 575 -14.88 -2.33 21.96
C VAL A 575 -13.37 -2.30 21.93
N LYS A 576 -12.79 -3.38 21.43
CA LYS A 576 -11.36 -3.50 21.20
C LYS A 576 -11.04 -3.15 19.75
N VAL A 577 -10.16 -2.18 19.55
CA VAL A 577 -9.66 -1.78 18.24
C VAL A 577 -8.25 -2.34 18.06
N ILE A 578 -8.07 -3.15 17.03
CA ILE A 578 -6.79 -3.74 16.68
C ILE A 578 -6.35 -3.12 15.36
N VAL A 579 -5.18 -2.51 15.35
CA VAL A 579 -4.64 -1.87 14.14
C VAL A 579 -3.61 -2.77 13.51
N ALA A 580 -3.89 -3.17 12.27
CA ALA A 580 -2.95 -3.79 11.35
C ALA A 580 -2.43 -2.73 10.36
N PRO A 581 -1.36 -3.01 9.59
CA PRO A 581 -0.70 -2.00 8.76
C PRO A 581 -1.62 -1.38 7.71
N ALA A 582 -2.53 -2.18 7.15
CA ALA A 582 -3.54 -1.77 6.18
C ALA A 582 -4.97 -2.16 6.62
N ASP A 583 -5.20 -2.38 7.92
CA ASP A 583 -6.49 -2.90 8.43
C ASP A 583 -6.82 -2.37 9.83
N LEU A 584 -8.12 -2.21 10.10
CA LEU A 584 -8.64 -1.91 11.43
C LEU A 584 -9.67 -2.98 11.76
N ARG A 585 -9.41 -3.74 12.81
CA ARG A 585 -10.30 -4.79 13.28
C ARG A 585 -10.94 -4.38 14.59
N PHE A 586 -12.20 -4.74 14.75
CA PHE A 586 -12.98 -4.43 15.93
C PHE A 586 -13.40 -5.75 16.59
N GLU A 587 -13.35 -5.80 17.90
CA GLU A 587 -13.92 -6.91 18.67
C GLU A 587 -14.86 -6.36 19.75
N LEU A 588 -15.97 -7.08 19.95
CA LEU A 588 -16.97 -6.74 20.96
C LEU A 588 -16.87 -7.71 22.13
N TRP A 589 -16.78 -7.14 23.34
CA TRP A 589 -16.62 -7.88 24.58
C TRP A 589 -17.63 -7.41 25.63
N PHE A 590 -18.25 -8.36 26.33
CA PHE A 590 -19.16 -8.11 27.45
C PHE A 590 -18.88 -9.08 28.58
N GLY A 591 -18.74 -8.59 29.82
CA GLY A 591 -18.45 -9.44 30.99
C GLY A 591 -17.20 -10.31 30.85
N GLY A 592 -16.16 -9.82 30.14
CA GLY A 592 -14.94 -10.58 29.85
C GLY A 592 -15.07 -11.64 28.75
N THR A 593 -16.24 -11.77 28.12
CA THR A 593 -16.50 -12.73 27.04
C THR A 593 -16.55 -12.02 25.69
N LYS A 594 -15.83 -12.56 24.69
CA LYS A 594 -15.87 -12.09 23.31
C LYS A 594 -17.21 -12.50 22.69
N PHE A 595 -18.04 -11.54 22.31
CA PHE A 595 -19.31 -11.83 21.65
C PHE A 595 -19.10 -12.34 20.21
N SER A 596 -18.01 -11.90 19.53
CA SER A 596 -17.62 -12.27 18.15
C SER A 596 -17.19 -13.71 17.90
N GLY A 597 -17.72 -14.67 18.65
CA GLY A 597 -17.52 -16.11 18.42
C GLY A 597 -18.79 -16.94 18.24
N ASN A 598 -19.97 -16.47 18.68
CA ASN A 598 -21.18 -17.31 18.76
C ASN A 598 -22.42 -16.76 18.01
N HIS A 599 -22.47 -15.46 17.74
CA HIS A 599 -23.47 -14.76 16.92
C HIS A 599 -22.72 -13.62 16.24
N ASP A 600 -22.81 -13.42 14.93
CA ASP A 600 -22.01 -12.41 14.21
C ASP A 600 -22.26 -10.99 14.77
N PRO A 601 -21.39 -10.41 15.63
CA PRO A 601 -21.81 -9.33 16.52
C PRO A 601 -21.18 -7.99 16.17
N ILE A 602 -20.55 -7.89 15.01
CA ILE A 602 -19.99 -6.65 14.49
C ILE A 602 -20.19 -6.62 12.98
N SER A 603 -21.00 -5.67 12.50
CA SER A 603 -21.02 -5.30 11.08
C SER A 603 -20.37 -3.93 10.92
N VAL A 604 -19.39 -3.85 10.03
CA VAL A 604 -18.68 -2.61 9.70
C VAL A 604 -19.18 -2.10 8.36
N SER A 605 -19.78 -0.91 8.34
CA SER A 605 -20.07 -0.18 7.10
C SER A 605 -19.04 0.93 6.92
N TRP A 606 -18.28 0.84 5.82
CA TRP A 606 -17.34 1.86 5.40
C TRP A 606 -18.10 2.91 4.58
N GLU A 607 -17.76 4.18 4.76
CA GLU A 607 -18.28 5.28 3.93
C GLU A 607 -17.46 5.48 2.65
#